data_AF-A0ABD1CHE8-F1
#
_entry.id   AF-A0ABD1CHE8-F1
#
_cell.length_a   1.000
_cell.length_b   1.000
_cell.length_c   1.000
_cell.angle_alpha   90.00
_cell.angle_beta   90.00
_cell.angle_gamma   90.00
#
_symmetry.space_group_name_H-M   'P 1'
#
loop_
_entity.id
_entity.type
_entity.pdbx_description
1 polymer ?
#
loop_
_entity_poly.entity_id
_entity_poly.type
_entity_poly.pdbx_seq_one_letter_code
_entity_poly.pdbx_strand_id
1 'polypeptide(L)'
;MGLIRITGSYKQTLRKDLELHWTEDKPVVWQAYNVGKKALAMRFEQNKAEEIQFVSVDKLFFGKQIPVEECMEDKFFEEIEMIDFEKDPESQRLYINNWVKN
;
A
#
# COMPACT_ATOMS: atom_id res chain seq x y z
N MET A 1 1.67 2.84 -3.47
CA MET A 1 2.78 2.37 -2.58
C MET A 1 4.04 1.91 -3.34
N GLY A 2 4.47 2.57 -4.44
CA GLY A 2 5.61 2.06 -5.24
C GLY A 2 6.98 2.69 -4.97
N LEU A 3 7.07 3.88 -4.38
CA LEU A 3 8.28 4.72 -4.54
C LEU A 3 9.40 4.50 -3.54
N ILE A 4 9.17 3.70 -2.50
CA ILE A 4 10.11 3.64 -1.37
C ILE A 4 11.40 2.95 -1.75
N ARG A 5 11.35 1.88 -2.56
CA ARG A 5 12.56 1.16 -2.98
C ARG A 5 13.02 1.45 -4.42
N ILE A 6 12.19 2.04 -5.27
CA ILE A 6 12.51 2.21 -6.69
C ILE A 6 13.64 3.22 -6.91
N THR A 7 14.58 2.87 -7.79
CA THR A 7 15.78 3.63 -8.15
C THR A 7 15.89 3.77 -9.68
N GLY A 8 16.86 4.56 -10.17
CA GLY A 8 17.16 4.70 -11.60
C GLY A 8 16.02 5.30 -12.43
N SER A 9 15.93 4.89 -13.70
CA SER A 9 14.94 5.37 -14.67
C SER A 9 13.49 5.10 -14.23
N TYR A 10 13.23 3.97 -13.57
CA TYR A 10 11.90 3.65 -13.03
C TYR A 10 11.43 4.64 -11.97
N LYS A 11 12.33 5.21 -11.16
CA LYS A 11 11.99 6.28 -10.21
C LYS A 11 11.47 7.50 -10.96
N GLN A 12 12.11 7.87 -12.06
CA GLN A 12 11.75 9.06 -12.85
C GLN A 12 10.40 8.88 -13.53
N THR A 13 10.16 7.71 -14.15
CA THR A 13 8.88 7.37 -14.77
C THR A 13 7.74 7.44 -13.77
N LEU A 14 7.85 6.74 -12.63
CA LEU A 14 6.79 6.75 -11.62
C LEU A 14 6.53 8.11 -11.01
N ARG A 15 7.57 8.96 -10.88
CA ARG A 15 7.38 10.33 -10.40
C ARG A 15 6.60 11.17 -11.38
N LYS A 16 6.84 10.99 -12.68
CA LYS A 16 6.09 11.67 -13.72
C LYS A 16 4.63 11.21 -13.72
N ASP A 17 4.42 9.89 -13.72
CA ASP A 17 3.08 9.29 -13.83
C ASP A 17 2.21 9.55 -12.59
N LEU A 18 2.83 9.63 -11.42
CA LEU A 18 2.13 9.95 -10.15
C LEU A 18 2.15 11.45 -9.83
N GLU A 19 2.58 12.29 -10.77
CA GLU A 19 2.65 13.76 -10.64
C GLU A 19 3.42 14.25 -9.38
N LEU A 20 4.48 13.54 -8.99
CA LEU A 20 5.27 13.84 -7.79
C LEU A 20 6.41 14.83 -8.02
N HIS A 21 6.20 15.75 -8.96
CA HIS A 21 7.13 16.85 -9.29
C HIS A 21 7.41 17.81 -8.12
N TRP A 22 6.55 17.83 -7.09
CA TRP A 22 6.62 18.76 -5.96
C TRP A 22 7.70 18.44 -4.91
N THR A 23 8.26 17.22 -4.88
CA THR A 23 9.40 16.87 -4.01
C THR A 23 10.19 15.71 -4.59
N GLU A 24 11.51 15.67 -4.39
CA GLU A 24 12.35 14.51 -4.73
C GLU A 24 12.55 13.51 -3.57
N ASP A 25 12.15 13.93 -2.36
CA ASP A 25 12.47 13.26 -1.11
C ASP A 25 11.45 12.15 -0.81
N LYS A 26 11.93 10.90 -0.86
CA LYS A 26 11.11 9.72 -0.55
C LYS A 26 10.42 9.80 0.83
N PRO A 27 11.09 10.29 1.91
CA PRO A 27 10.42 10.45 3.20
C PRO A 27 9.25 11.44 3.15
N VAL A 28 9.40 12.54 2.42
CA VAL A 28 8.34 13.56 2.28
C VAL A 28 7.16 13.01 1.49
N VAL A 29 7.41 12.26 0.41
CA VAL A 29 6.35 11.56 -0.35
C VAL A 29 5.58 10.60 0.56
N TRP A 30 6.28 9.83 1.40
CA TRP A 30 5.64 8.89 2.32
C TRP A 30 4.81 9.59 3.40
N GLN A 31 5.32 10.68 3.97
CA GLN A 31 4.56 11.49 4.93
C GLN A 31 3.30 12.09 4.30
N ALA A 32 3.41 12.67 3.10
CA ALA A 32 2.27 13.22 2.37
C ALA A 32 1.21 12.14 2.07
N TYR A 33 1.65 10.95 1.67
CA TYR A 33 0.75 9.80 1.48
C TYR A 33 0.00 9.45 2.77
N ASN A 34 0.69 9.34 3.90
CA ASN A 34 0.05 9.01 5.19
C ASN A 34 -0.92 10.09 5.66
N VAL A 35 -0.59 11.37 5.46
CA VAL A 35 -1.51 12.49 5.74
C VAL A 35 -2.75 12.39 4.86
N GLY A 36 -2.58 12.11 3.57
CA GLY A 36 -3.68 11.90 2.62
C GLY A 36 -4.58 10.73 3.01
N LYS A 37 -4.00 9.57 3.37
CA LYS A 37 -4.71 8.36 3.84
C LYS A 37 -5.57 8.68 5.08
N LYS A 38 -5.00 9.34 6.08
CA LYS A 38 -5.73 9.76 7.30
C LYS A 38 -6.84 10.77 6.99
N ALA A 39 -6.56 11.76 6.15
CA ALA A 39 -7.57 12.75 5.74
C ALA A 39 -8.74 12.10 4.99
N LEU A 40 -8.46 11.08 4.17
CA LEU A 40 -9.50 10.31 3.48
C LEU A 40 -10.35 9.48 4.46
N ALA A 41 -9.70 8.77 5.39
CA ALA A 41 -10.39 8.01 6.44
C ALA A 41 -11.33 8.89 7.29
N MET A 42 -10.85 10.07 7.72
CA MET A 42 -11.68 11.03 8.46
C MET A 42 -12.89 11.50 7.64
N ARG A 43 -12.73 11.73 6.34
CA ARG A 43 -13.87 12.08 5.47
C ARG A 43 -14.89 10.93 5.38
N PHE A 44 -14.43 9.68 5.33
CA PHE A 44 -15.33 8.53 5.29
C PHE A 44 -16.09 8.37 6.62
N GLU A 45 -15.44 8.62 7.76
CA GLU A 45 -16.08 8.57 9.08
C GLU A 45 -17.09 9.71 9.31
N GLN A 46 -16.84 10.90 8.75
CA GLN A 46 -17.71 12.07 8.88
C GLN A 46 -18.93 12.03 7.96
N ASN A 47 -18.83 11.39 6.78
CA ASN A 47 -19.92 11.24 5.83
C ASN A 47 -20.89 10.09 6.18
N LYS A 48 -21.13 9.83 7.47
CA LYS A 48 -22.20 8.92 7.96
C LYS A 48 -23.63 9.44 7.70
N ALA A 49 -23.82 10.40 6.80
CA ALA A 49 -25.12 10.65 6.22
C ALA A 49 -25.50 9.40 5.43
N GLU A 50 -26.63 8.78 5.80
CA GLU A 50 -26.95 7.35 5.70
C GLU A 50 -26.95 6.69 4.29
N GLU A 51 -26.54 7.38 3.22
CA GLU A 51 -26.68 6.89 1.84
C GLU A 51 -25.38 6.41 1.17
N ILE A 52 -24.18 6.85 1.59
CA ILE A 52 -22.93 6.45 0.91
C ILE A 52 -21.82 6.12 1.90
N GLN A 53 -21.47 4.84 2.00
CA GLN A 53 -20.32 4.35 2.77
C GLN A 53 -19.14 4.05 1.85
N PHE A 54 -17.99 4.66 2.13
CA PHE A 54 -16.74 4.35 1.46
C PHE A 54 -15.84 3.57 2.41
N VAL A 55 -15.39 2.39 1.96
CA VAL A 55 -14.44 1.54 2.69
C VAL A 55 -13.28 1.23 1.75
N SER A 56 -12.06 1.27 2.29
CA SER A 56 -10.84 0.93 1.55
C SER A 56 -9.93 0.13 2.47
N VAL A 57 -9.38 -0.94 1.92
CA VAL A 57 -8.43 -1.82 2.60
C VAL A 57 -7.17 -1.92 1.74
N ASP A 58 -6.00 -1.78 2.38
CA ASP A 58 -4.69 -1.83 1.72
C ASP A 58 -3.83 -2.90 2.41
N LYS A 59 -3.26 -3.84 1.63
CA LYS A 59 -2.32 -4.83 2.14
C LYS A 59 -1.31 -5.23 1.06
N LEU A 60 -0.08 -5.53 1.47
CA LEU A 60 1.02 -6.01 0.66
C LEU A 60 1.32 -7.46 1.03
N PHE A 61 1.12 -8.36 0.07
CA PHE A 61 1.39 -9.78 0.25
C PHE A 61 2.73 -10.15 -0.37
N PHE A 62 3.60 -10.78 0.43
CA PHE A 62 4.92 -11.25 0.01
C PHE A 62 5.01 -12.76 0.15
N GLY A 63 5.76 -13.41 -0.75
CA GLY A 63 6.12 -14.81 -0.58
C GLY A 63 7.04 -15.00 0.62
N LYS A 64 6.79 -16.01 1.46
CA LYS A 64 7.63 -16.34 2.63
C LYS A 64 9.12 -16.51 2.32
N GLN A 65 9.46 -16.87 1.10
CA GLN A 65 10.83 -17.05 0.62
C GLN A 65 11.51 -15.73 0.23
N ILE A 66 10.75 -14.63 0.06
CA ILE A 66 11.28 -13.35 -0.38
C ILE A 66 11.68 -12.53 0.85
N PRO A 67 12.97 -12.18 1.01
CA PRO A 67 13.38 -11.29 2.09
C PRO A 67 12.84 -9.89 1.85
N VAL A 68 12.12 -9.36 2.84
CA VAL A 68 11.71 -7.95 2.88
C VAL A 68 12.78 -7.18 3.64
N GLU A 69 13.17 -6.01 3.12
CA GLU A 69 14.15 -5.15 3.78
C GLU A 69 13.54 -4.53 5.04
N GLU A 70 14.32 -4.39 6.10
CA GLU A 70 13.90 -3.81 7.39
C GLU A 70 13.18 -2.46 7.21
N CYS A 71 13.70 -1.57 6.36
CA CYS A 71 13.06 -0.27 6.13
C CYS A 71 11.66 -0.33 5.50
N MET A 72 11.30 -1.44 4.83
CA MET A 72 9.96 -1.69 4.31
C MET A 72 9.07 -2.30 5.40
N GLU A 73 9.60 -3.24 6.19
CA GLU A 73 8.91 -3.80 7.34
C GLU A 73 8.54 -2.70 8.35
N ASP A 74 9.47 -1.81 8.70
CA ASP A 74 9.24 -0.70 9.62
C ASP A 74 8.16 0.27 9.11
N LYS A 75 8.14 0.54 7.80
CA LYS A 75 7.24 1.53 7.19
C LYS A 75 5.85 0.99 6.90
N PHE A 76 5.70 -0.32 6.76
CA PHE A 76 4.48 -1.01 6.35
C PHE A 76 4.14 -2.20 7.24
N PHE A 77 4.56 -2.15 8.50
CA PHE A 77 4.44 -3.28 9.43
C PHE A 77 3.01 -3.82 9.52
N GLU A 78 2.02 -2.93 9.54
CA GLU A 78 0.60 -3.29 9.62
C GLU A 78 0.02 -3.75 8.27
N GLU A 79 0.65 -3.34 7.16
CA GLU A 79 0.20 -3.64 5.80
C GLU A 79 0.92 -4.83 5.17
N ILE A 80 2.02 -5.34 5.72
CA ILE A 80 2.77 -6.48 5.15
C ILE A 80 2.27 -7.81 5.74
N GLU A 81 1.99 -8.77 4.86
CA GLU A 81 1.76 -10.15 5.25
C GLU A 81 2.56 -11.14 4.38
N MET A 82 3.22 -12.08 5.05
CA MET A 82 4.02 -13.13 4.41
C MET A 82 3.17 -14.38 4.20
N ILE A 83 2.93 -14.75 2.95
CA ILE A 83 2.10 -15.89 2.55
C ILE A 83 2.87 -16.91 1.70
N ASP A 84 2.35 -18.13 1.64
CA ASP A 84 3.02 -19.26 0.99
C ASP A 84 2.53 -19.44 -0.46
N PHE A 85 3.04 -18.60 -1.36
CA PHE A 85 2.69 -18.66 -2.78
C PHE A 85 3.21 -19.92 -3.49
N GLU A 86 4.29 -20.54 -3.01
CA GLU A 86 4.91 -21.70 -3.69
C GLU A 86 4.15 -22.99 -3.44
N LYS A 87 3.64 -23.17 -2.21
CA LYS A 87 2.97 -24.41 -1.83
C LYS A 87 1.58 -24.55 -2.43
N ASP A 88 0.79 -23.46 -2.44
CA ASP A 88 -0.58 -23.49 -2.95
C ASP A 88 -1.05 -22.09 -3.43
N PRO A 89 -0.67 -21.71 -4.67
CA PRO A 89 -0.96 -20.37 -5.20
C PRO A 89 -2.47 -20.10 -5.35
N GLU A 90 -3.28 -21.11 -5.67
CA GLU A 90 -4.73 -20.92 -5.84
C GLU A 90 -5.43 -20.66 -4.52
N SER A 91 -5.08 -21.40 -3.46
CA SER A 91 -5.62 -21.12 -2.13
C SER A 91 -5.19 -19.75 -1.62
N GLN A 92 -3.95 -19.31 -1.88
CA GLN A 92 -3.52 -17.96 -1.54
C GLN A 92 -4.29 -16.88 -2.31
N ARG A 93 -4.56 -17.09 -3.61
CA ARG A 93 -5.36 -16.18 -4.42
C ARG A 93 -6.79 -16.03 -3.87
N LEU A 94 -7.42 -17.16 -3.49
CA LEU A 94 -8.74 -17.15 -2.88
C LEU A 94 -8.72 -16.47 -1.50
N TYR A 95 -7.68 -16.70 -0.71
CA TYR A 95 -7.48 -16.02 0.58
C TYR A 95 -7.43 -14.50 0.42
N ILE A 96 -6.59 -13.98 -0.49
CA ILE A 96 -6.47 -12.53 -0.75
C ILE A 96 -7.82 -11.95 -1.17
N ASN A 97 -8.52 -12.61 -2.10
CA ASN A 97 -9.83 -12.13 -2.58
C ASN A 97 -10.88 -12.13 -1.47
N ASN A 98 -10.90 -13.15 -0.61
CA ASN A 98 -11.79 -13.20 0.53
C ASN A 98 -11.44 -12.13 1.56
N TRP A 99 -10.16 -11.82 1.76
CA TRP A 99 -9.72 -10.75 2.63
C TRP A 99 -10.21 -9.37 2.14
N VAL A 100 -10.12 -9.08 0.84
CA VAL A 100 -10.61 -7.80 0.27
C VAL A 100 -12.13 -7.68 0.36
N LYS A 101 -12.85 -8.79 0.26
CA LYS A 101 -14.32 -8.80 0.27
C LYS A 101 -14.92 -8.53 1.65
N ASN A 102 -14.21 -8.89 2.72
CA ASN A 102 -14.67 -8.79 4.10
C ASN A 102 -14.37 -7.42 4.71
#